data_AF-A0A2V9BB25-F1
#
_entry.id   AF-A0A2V9BB25-F1
#
_cell.length_a   1.000
_cell.length_b   1.000
_cell.length_c   1.000
_cell.angle_alpha   90.00
_cell.angle_beta   90.00
_cell.angle_gamma   90.00
#
_symmetry.space_group_name_H-M   'P 1'
#
loop_
_entity.id
_entity.type
_entity.pdbx_description
1 polymer ?
#
loop_
_entity_poly.entity_id
_entity_poly.type
_entity_poly.pdbx_seq_one_letter_code
_entity_poly.pdbx_strand_id
1 'polypeptide(L)'
;MLALFAKTEGLQTDRPTNPQKLVPPSAYRNVPGNIRAKLQKHGCYVPETQALETVPINMVSGNFAGKNQLDWAAICVIGDRPQILILWGNRSPACSSEIHSGWPLKDKFSEEPAGGIFLRKATPQRILNYRRAFPAGRETPVTHDGLEVGNEQASLIFYCDSGKWLELRGND
;
A
#
# COMPACT_ATOMS: atom_id res chain seq x y z
N MET A 1 19.10 -57.07 -8.64
CA MET A 1 18.28 -56.79 -7.44
C MET A 1 19.24 -56.54 -6.30
N LEU A 2 19.24 -55.46 -5.52
CA LEU A 2 18.21 -54.47 -5.18
C LEU A 2 18.96 -53.15 -4.86
N ALA A 3 18.39 -52.00 -5.24
CA ALA A 3 18.86 -50.68 -4.84
C ALA A 3 18.39 -50.36 -3.40
N LEU A 4 19.21 -49.67 -2.60
CA LEU A 4 18.72 -48.94 -1.42
C LEU A 4 18.83 -47.44 -1.69
N PHE A 5 17.67 -46.83 -1.84
CA PHE A 5 17.48 -45.39 -2.00
C PHE A 5 17.62 -44.69 -0.64
N ALA A 6 18.41 -43.63 -0.61
CA ALA A 6 18.36 -42.62 0.45
C ALA A 6 17.02 -41.86 0.36
N LYS A 7 16.29 -41.77 1.48
CA LYS A 7 15.20 -40.80 1.62
C LYS A 7 15.73 -39.61 2.40
N THR A 8 16.04 -38.54 1.68
CA THR A 8 16.18 -37.21 2.26
C THR A 8 14.77 -36.65 2.38
N GLU A 9 14.21 -36.65 3.59
CA GLU A 9 12.94 -36.00 3.87
C GLU A 9 13.18 -34.48 3.89
N GLY A 10 12.73 -33.80 2.84
CA GLY A 10 12.70 -32.34 2.80
C GLY A 10 11.74 -31.80 3.84
N LEU A 11 12.21 -30.89 4.68
CA LEU A 11 11.38 -30.05 5.54
C LEU A 11 10.48 -29.18 4.65
N GLN A 12 9.23 -29.60 4.46
CA GLN A 12 8.19 -28.75 3.89
C GLN A 12 7.83 -27.70 4.95
N THR A 13 8.42 -26.51 4.86
CA THR A 13 7.94 -25.36 5.63
C THR A 13 6.68 -24.84 4.95
N ASP A 14 5.51 -25.17 5.48
CA ASP A 14 4.28 -24.45 5.15
C ASP A 14 4.51 -22.96 5.43
N ARG A 15 4.68 -22.15 4.39
CA ARG A 15 4.56 -20.70 4.54
C ARG A 15 3.11 -20.41 4.90
N PRO A 16 2.82 -19.66 5.97
CA PRO A 16 1.45 -19.28 6.27
C PRO A 16 0.91 -18.49 5.08
N THR A 17 -0.11 -19.05 4.44
CA THR A 17 -0.95 -18.36 3.49
C THR A 17 -1.50 -17.11 4.18
N ASN A 18 -1.22 -15.91 3.68
CA ASN A 18 -1.89 -14.69 4.08
C ASN A 18 -2.98 -14.37 3.04
N PRO A 19 -4.13 -15.07 3.05
CA PRO A 19 -5.25 -14.64 2.23
C PRO A 19 -5.74 -13.32 2.82
N GLN A 20 -5.33 -12.21 2.22
CA GLN A 20 -5.88 -10.91 2.59
C GLN A 20 -7.37 -10.94 2.28
N LYS A 21 -8.20 -10.84 3.31
CA LYS A 21 -9.65 -10.80 3.17
C LYS A 21 -10.10 -9.36 3.03
N LEU A 22 -11.06 -9.08 2.15
CA LEU A 22 -11.71 -7.77 2.13
C LEU A 22 -12.61 -7.56 3.34
N VAL A 23 -12.38 -6.49 4.09
CA VAL A 23 -13.18 -6.09 5.26
C VAL A 23 -13.74 -4.67 5.09
N PRO A 24 -14.85 -4.34 5.75
CA PRO A 24 -15.34 -2.98 5.80
C PRO A 24 -14.36 -2.06 6.58
N PRO A 25 -14.33 -0.75 6.30
CA PRO A 25 -13.49 0.21 7.03
C PRO A 25 -13.73 0.22 8.54
N SER A 26 -14.89 -0.25 9.00
CA SER A 26 -15.21 -0.39 10.43
C SER A 26 -14.32 -1.39 11.18
N ALA A 27 -13.64 -2.31 10.50
CA ALA A 27 -12.69 -3.23 11.10
C ALA A 27 -11.44 -2.51 11.66
N TYR A 28 -11.07 -1.36 11.09
CA TYR A 28 -9.89 -0.57 11.48
C TYR A 28 -10.20 0.37 12.66
N ARG A 29 -10.42 -0.19 13.86
CA ARG A 29 -10.87 0.57 15.04
C ARG A 29 -9.94 1.69 15.49
N ASN A 30 -8.66 1.62 15.15
CA ASN A 30 -7.64 2.64 15.41
C ASN A 30 -7.74 3.86 14.48
N VAL A 31 -8.59 3.81 13.44
CA VAL A 31 -8.81 4.90 12.51
C VAL A 31 -10.02 5.75 12.95
N PRO A 32 -9.91 7.10 12.90
CA PRO A 32 -11.00 8.01 13.29
C PRO A 32 -12.32 7.68 12.60
N GLY A 33 -13.42 7.78 13.36
CA GLY A 33 -14.76 7.37 12.88
C GLY A 33 -15.22 8.12 11.62
N ASN A 34 -14.88 9.41 11.50
CA ASN A 34 -15.20 10.21 10.32
C ASN A 34 -14.47 9.73 9.05
N ILE A 35 -13.22 9.25 9.18
CA ILE A 35 -12.45 8.69 8.08
C ILE A 35 -13.05 7.36 7.64
N ARG A 36 -13.35 6.47 8.59
CA ARG A 36 -14.04 5.20 8.31
C ARG A 36 -15.39 5.40 7.61
N ALA A 37 -16.18 6.36 8.09
CA ALA A 37 -17.47 6.69 7.50
C ALA A 37 -17.35 7.24 6.06
N LYS A 38 -16.35 8.09 5.79
CA LYS A 38 -16.07 8.58 4.43
C LYS A 38 -15.72 7.41 3.50
N LEU A 39 -14.79 6.54 3.89
CA LEU A 39 -14.43 5.36 3.08
C LEU A 39 -15.64 4.46 2.83
N GLN A 40 -16.45 4.20 3.86
CA GLN A 40 -17.65 3.38 3.72
C GLN A 40 -18.69 4.01 2.77
N LYS A 41 -18.85 5.34 2.79
CA LYS A 41 -19.70 6.05 1.83
C LYS A 41 -19.20 5.93 0.38
N HIS A 42 -17.89 5.77 0.18
CA HIS A 42 -17.29 5.49 -1.12
C HIS A 42 -17.42 4.02 -1.56
N GLY A 43 -18.14 3.16 -0.80
CA GLY A 43 -18.29 1.73 -1.15
C GLY A 43 -17.03 0.91 -0.94
N CYS A 44 -16.12 1.42 -0.10
CA CYS A 44 -14.79 0.88 0.07
C CYS A 44 -14.76 -0.41 0.87
N TYR A 45 -14.05 -1.42 0.36
CA TYR A 45 -13.53 -2.53 1.15
C TYR A 45 -12.02 -2.46 1.23
N VAL A 46 -11.45 -2.83 2.36
CA VAL A 46 -10.01 -2.72 2.62
C VAL A 46 -9.44 -4.13 2.76
N PRO A 47 -8.28 -4.43 2.14
CA PRO A 47 -7.60 -5.70 2.38
C PRO A 47 -7.13 -5.81 3.83
N GLU A 48 -7.71 -6.75 4.57
CA GLU A 48 -7.36 -7.08 5.94
C GLU A 48 -6.04 -7.84 5.98
N THR A 49 -5.21 -7.50 6.95
CA THR A 49 -3.95 -8.18 7.19
C THR A 49 -3.98 -8.77 8.60
N GLN A 50 -4.61 -9.94 8.76
CA GLN A 50 -4.88 -10.51 10.09
C GLN A 50 -3.62 -10.99 10.86
N ALA A 51 -2.39 -10.88 10.34
CA ALA A 51 -1.30 -11.68 10.92
C ALA A 51 0.11 -11.06 11.14
N LEU A 52 0.56 -9.97 10.50
CA LEU A 52 2.03 -9.75 10.43
C LEU A 52 2.59 -8.35 10.72
N GLU A 53 1.77 -7.31 10.88
CA GLU A 53 2.30 -5.95 11.00
C GLU A 53 1.97 -5.31 12.36
N THR A 54 3.01 -4.91 13.10
CA THR A 54 2.87 -4.07 14.30
C THR A 54 2.48 -2.62 13.97
N VAL A 55 2.49 -2.27 12.67
CA VAL A 55 2.19 -0.95 12.14
C VAL A 55 0.88 -1.02 11.34
N PRO A 56 -0.02 -0.03 11.46
CA PRO A 56 -1.21 0.04 10.62
C PRO A 56 -0.82 0.11 9.14
N ILE A 57 -1.33 -0.82 8.35
CA ILE A 57 -1.21 -0.83 6.88
C ILE A 57 -2.61 -0.76 6.24
N ASN A 58 -2.66 -0.43 4.95
CA ASN A 58 -3.89 -0.34 4.14
C ASN A 58 -4.91 0.75 4.52
N MET A 59 -4.82 1.31 5.73
CA MET A 59 -5.43 2.58 6.13
C MET A 59 -4.41 3.38 6.94
N VAL A 60 -3.73 4.32 6.29
CA VAL A 60 -2.58 5.02 6.84
C VAL A 60 -2.80 6.53 6.89
N SER A 61 -2.22 7.16 7.90
CA SER A 61 -2.16 8.61 8.01
C SER A 61 -0.76 9.13 7.75
N GLY A 62 -0.66 10.35 7.23
CA GLY A 62 0.61 10.98 6.91
C GLY A 62 0.44 12.39 6.39
N ASN A 63 1.57 13.03 6.12
CA ASN A 63 1.64 14.36 5.56
C ASN A 63 1.75 14.29 4.03
N PHE A 64 0.66 13.95 3.33
CA PHE A 64 0.72 13.66 1.89
C PHE A 64 0.58 14.90 1.00
N ALA A 65 -0.08 15.96 1.48
CA ALA A 65 -0.16 17.24 0.78
C ALA A 65 1.04 18.16 1.08
N GLY A 66 1.72 17.92 2.20
CA GLY A 66 2.77 18.80 2.72
C GLY A 66 2.97 18.61 4.23
N LYS A 67 4.15 19.02 4.73
CA LYS A 67 4.63 18.73 6.10
C LYS A 67 3.72 19.08 7.28
N ASN A 68 2.73 19.96 7.07
CA ASN A 68 1.90 20.51 8.14
C ASN A 68 0.41 20.15 7.98
N GLN A 69 0.08 19.15 7.17
CA GLN A 69 -1.30 18.70 6.96
C GLN A 69 -1.39 17.20 7.22
N LEU A 70 -2.23 16.78 8.17
CA LEU A 70 -2.52 15.36 8.36
C LEU A 70 -3.60 14.92 7.38
N ASP A 71 -3.27 13.92 6.60
CA ASP A 71 -4.12 13.28 5.60
C ASP A 71 -4.29 11.80 5.91
N TRP A 72 -5.28 11.19 5.28
CA TRP A 72 -5.50 9.74 5.32
C TRP A 72 -5.50 9.16 3.92
N ALA A 73 -4.97 7.96 3.78
CA ALA A 73 -5.02 7.18 2.55
C ALA A 73 -5.40 5.73 2.88
N ALA A 74 -6.14 5.11 1.97
CA ALA A 74 -6.50 3.70 2.10
C ALA A 74 -6.34 2.97 0.77
N ILE A 75 -5.95 1.70 0.82
CA ILE A 75 -6.29 0.79 -0.28
C ILE A 75 -7.78 0.57 -0.20
N CYS A 76 -8.43 0.88 -1.29
CA CYS A 76 -9.85 0.76 -1.45
C CYS A 76 -10.13 -0.18 -2.60
N VAL A 77 -10.76 -1.30 -2.31
CA VAL A 77 -11.26 -2.22 -3.31
C VAL A 77 -12.73 -1.92 -3.52
N ILE A 78 -13.07 -1.47 -4.72
CA ILE A 78 -14.44 -1.19 -5.14
C ILE A 78 -14.79 -2.20 -6.25
N GLY A 79 -15.70 -3.11 -5.94
CA GLY A 79 -15.87 -4.32 -6.75
C GLY A 79 -14.67 -5.24 -6.58
N ASP A 80 -13.95 -5.50 -7.67
CA ASP A 80 -12.73 -6.33 -7.70
C ASP A 80 -11.46 -5.51 -8.00
N ARG A 81 -11.55 -4.18 -8.05
CA ARG A 81 -10.44 -3.30 -8.44
C ARG A 81 -9.86 -2.53 -7.25
N PRO A 82 -8.58 -2.73 -6.92
CA PRO A 82 -7.87 -1.93 -5.94
C PRO A 82 -7.53 -0.55 -6.51
N GLN A 83 -7.69 0.46 -5.68
CA GLN A 83 -7.25 1.83 -5.91
C GLN A 83 -6.79 2.43 -4.59
N ILE A 84 -6.04 3.52 -4.62
CA ILE A 84 -5.75 4.29 -3.41
C ILE A 84 -6.69 5.48 -3.35
N LEU A 85 -7.44 5.57 -2.26
CA LEU A 85 -8.31 6.72 -1.97
C LEU A 85 -7.67 7.58 -0.88
N ILE A 86 -7.53 8.88 -1.16
CA ILE A 86 -6.95 9.89 -0.28
C ILE A 86 -8.06 10.79 0.26
N LEU A 87 -8.17 10.81 1.57
CA LEU A 87 -9.02 11.70 2.34
C LEU A 87 -8.17 12.84 2.89
N TRP A 88 -8.10 13.91 2.11
CA TRP A 88 -7.40 15.14 2.50
C TRP A 88 -8.01 15.72 3.77
N GLY A 89 -7.16 16.29 4.62
CA GLY A 89 -7.58 16.97 5.84
C GLY A 89 -8.48 18.18 5.56
N ASN A 90 -7.89 19.39 5.59
CA ASN A 90 -8.66 20.64 5.60
C ASN A 90 -8.18 21.69 4.57
N ARG A 91 -7.43 21.27 3.55
CA ARG A 91 -7.09 22.13 2.41
C ARG A 91 -7.68 21.56 1.13
N SER A 92 -7.71 22.38 0.08
CA SER A 92 -7.99 21.88 -1.26
C SER A 92 -7.05 20.71 -1.58
N PRO A 93 -7.52 19.67 -2.30
CA PRO A 93 -6.69 18.54 -2.72
C PRO A 93 -5.37 19.01 -3.33
N ALA A 94 -4.25 18.53 -2.78
CA ALA A 94 -2.93 18.85 -3.32
C ALA A 94 -2.63 18.06 -4.60
N CYS A 95 -3.18 16.86 -4.71
CA CYS A 95 -3.17 16.00 -5.89
C CYS A 95 -4.57 15.36 -6.03
N SER A 96 -4.78 14.53 -7.06
CA SER A 96 -6.04 13.77 -7.18
C SER A 96 -6.30 12.96 -5.90
N SER A 97 -7.56 12.94 -5.45
CA SER A 97 -7.97 12.12 -4.29
C SER A 97 -7.96 10.63 -4.57
N GLU A 98 -7.74 10.22 -5.81
CA GLU A 98 -7.72 8.82 -6.22
C GLU A 98 -6.47 8.54 -7.05
N ILE A 99 -5.88 7.37 -6.82
CA ILE A 99 -4.79 6.81 -7.63
C ILE A 99 -5.25 5.43 -8.09
N HIS A 100 -5.39 5.28 -9.41
CA HIS A 100 -5.84 4.06 -10.09
C HIS A 100 -4.72 3.40 -10.90
N SER A 101 -3.52 3.98 -10.86
CA SER A 101 -2.39 3.63 -11.71
C SER A 101 -1.23 3.09 -10.87
N GLY A 102 -0.31 2.39 -11.50
CA GLY A 102 0.80 1.70 -10.83
C GLY A 102 0.54 0.21 -10.73
N TRP A 103 1.59 -0.60 -10.77
CA TRP A 103 1.47 -2.00 -11.13
C TRP A 103 0.65 -2.88 -10.16
N PRO A 104 0.55 -2.67 -8.83
CA PRO A 104 -0.39 -3.50 -8.07
C PRO A 104 -1.84 -2.98 -8.15
N LEU A 105 -2.08 -1.80 -8.74
CA LEU A 105 -3.43 -1.19 -8.85
C LEU A 105 -4.11 -1.44 -10.19
N LYS A 106 -3.38 -1.95 -11.19
CA LYS A 106 -3.93 -2.28 -12.51
C LYS A 106 -4.66 -3.61 -12.53
N ASP A 107 -4.28 -4.51 -11.63
CA ASP A 107 -4.80 -5.87 -11.54
C ASP A 107 -6.02 -5.94 -10.64
N LYS A 108 -6.77 -7.04 -10.75
CA LYS A 108 -7.85 -7.33 -9.80
C LYS A 108 -7.26 -7.71 -8.45
N PHE A 109 -8.01 -7.42 -7.38
CA PHE A 109 -7.63 -7.86 -6.06
C PHE A 109 -7.55 -9.40 -6.02
N SER A 110 -6.37 -9.93 -5.67
CA SER A 110 -6.14 -11.37 -5.60
C SER A 110 -6.74 -11.95 -4.33
N GLU A 111 -7.48 -13.04 -4.45
CA GLU A 111 -7.95 -13.85 -3.32
C GLU A 111 -6.88 -14.86 -2.85
N GLU A 112 -5.70 -14.87 -3.47
CA GLU A 112 -4.67 -15.87 -3.18
C GLU A 112 -3.86 -15.58 -1.90
N PRO A 113 -3.54 -16.65 -1.15
CA PRO A 113 -2.61 -16.67 -0.01
C PRO A 113 -1.31 -15.85 -0.05
N ALA A 114 -0.68 -15.69 -1.21
CA ALA A 114 0.65 -15.08 -1.33
C ALA A 114 0.61 -13.73 -2.08
N GLY A 115 -0.59 -13.21 -2.36
CA GLY A 115 -0.82 -12.08 -3.28
C GLY A 115 -1.22 -10.76 -2.60
N GLY A 116 -0.98 -10.62 -1.30
CA GLY A 116 -1.49 -9.48 -0.53
C GLY A 116 -0.88 -8.14 -0.96
N ILE A 117 -1.74 -7.18 -1.33
CA ILE A 117 -1.33 -5.79 -1.57
C ILE A 117 -1.23 -5.03 -0.24
N PHE A 118 -0.24 -4.17 -0.11
CA PHE A 118 -0.10 -3.29 1.05
C PHE A 118 -0.02 -1.82 0.65
N LEU A 119 -0.43 -0.95 1.56
CA LEU A 119 -0.17 0.48 1.54
C LEU A 119 0.43 0.92 2.88
N ARG A 120 1.53 1.67 2.78
CA ARG A 120 2.27 2.23 3.90
C ARG A 120 2.56 3.71 3.67
N LYS A 121 2.82 4.42 4.77
CA LYS A 121 3.42 5.75 4.70
C LYS A 121 4.89 5.61 4.31
N ALA A 122 5.31 6.31 3.25
CA ALA A 122 6.71 6.49 2.90
C ALA A 122 7.22 7.80 3.54
N THR A 123 8.08 7.70 4.55
CA THR A 123 8.69 8.90 5.16
C THR A 123 9.66 9.58 4.17
N PRO A 124 10.03 10.85 4.38
CA PRO A 124 11.05 11.50 3.57
C PRO A 124 12.35 10.68 3.46
N GLN A 125 12.79 10.06 4.56
CA GLN A 125 13.97 9.20 4.56
C GLN A 125 13.76 7.96 3.67
N ARG A 126 12.57 7.34 3.69
CA ARG A 126 12.25 6.19 2.83
C ARG A 126 12.29 6.58 1.36
N ILE A 127 11.71 7.73 1.00
CA ILE A 127 11.72 8.26 -0.37
C ILE A 127 13.15 8.53 -0.84
N LEU A 128 13.96 9.18 -0.01
CA LEU A 128 15.37 9.46 -0.33
C LEU A 128 16.18 8.17 -0.47
N ASN A 129 15.95 7.15 0.35
CA ASN A 129 16.57 5.84 0.20
C ASN A 129 16.17 5.18 -1.12
N TYR A 130 14.88 5.26 -1.47
CA TYR A 130 14.35 4.69 -2.72
C TYR A 130 15.00 5.36 -3.95
N ARG A 131 15.12 6.69 -3.96
CA ARG A 131 15.81 7.44 -5.03
C ARG A 131 17.29 7.14 -5.14
N ARG A 132 17.98 6.89 -4.01
CA ARG A 132 19.40 6.49 -4.04
C ARG A 132 19.61 5.11 -4.63
N ALA A 133 18.71 4.17 -4.34
CA ALA A 133 18.75 2.83 -4.91
C ALA A 133 18.40 2.84 -6.42
N PHE A 134 17.53 3.76 -6.84
CA PHE A 134 17.02 3.84 -8.20
C PHE A 134 17.07 5.29 -8.71
N PRO A 135 18.24 5.76 -9.17
CA PRO A 135 18.42 7.12 -9.67
C PRO A 135 17.73 7.27 -11.03
N ALA A 136 16.43 7.56 -11.01
CA ALA A 136 15.64 7.87 -12.19
C ALA A 136 14.80 9.15 -11.94
N GLY A 137 14.96 10.15 -12.81
CA GLY A 137 14.09 11.32 -12.85
C GLY A 137 14.49 12.53 -11.99
N ARG A 138 13.60 13.53 -11.96
CA ARG A 138 13.82 14.86 -11.35
C ARG A 138 14.11 14.78 -9.84
N GLU A 139 15.13 15.50 -9.39
CA GLU A 139 15.47 15.73 -7.98
C GLU A 139 14.51 16.74 -7.30
N THR A 140 13.20 16.49 -7.31
CA THR A 140 12.26 17.35 -6.55
C THR A 140 12.57 17.25 -5.05
N PRO A 141 12.65 18.36 -4.30
CA PRO A 141 12.89 18.29 -2.87
C PRO A 141 11.85 17.42 -2.15
N VAL A 142 12.31 16.46 -1.34
CA VAL A 142 11.41 15.63 -0.53
C VAL A 142 11.07 16.38 0.75
N THR A 143 9.87 16.95 0.81
CA THR A 143 9.46 17.85 1.90
C THR A 143 8.39 17.27 2.82
N HIS A 144 7.81 16.12 2.46
CA HIS A 144 6.66 15.55 3.14
C HIS A 144 6.54 14.04 2.84
N ASP A 145 5.54 13.37 3.40
CA ASP A 145 5.38 11.92 3.26
C ASP A 145 4.83 11.53 1.88
N GLY A 146 5.15 10.32 1.45
CA GLY A 146 4.56 9.66 0.28
C GLY A 146 3.75 8.42 0.67
N LEU A 147 3.28 7.71 -0.33
CA LEU A 147 2.50 6.47 -0.21
C LEU A 147 3.25 5.34 -0.88
N GLU A 148 3.72 4.37 -0.09
CA GLU A 148 4.34 3.15 -0.63
C GLU A 148 3.26 2.08 -0.83
N VAL A 149 3.12 1.60 -2.06
CA VAL A 149 2.19 0.51 -2.40
C VAL A 149 2.96 -0.63 -3.06
N GLY A 150 2.60 -1.86 -2.74
CA GLY A 150 3.29 -3.03 -3.25
C GLY A 150 2.67 -4.33 -2.79
N ASN A 151 3.40 -5.41 -3.00
CA ASN A 151 3.11 -6.74 -2.49
C ASN A 151 4.43 -7.40 -2.04
N GLU A 152 4.45 -8.71 -1.79
CA GLU A 152 5.67 -9.40 -1.34
C GLU A 152 6.84 -9.34 -2.34
N GLN A 153 6.58 -9.04 -3.62
CA GLN A 153 7.59 -9.09 -4.69
C GLN A 153 8.26 -7.74 -4.90
N ALA A 154 7.48 -6.66 -4.89
CA ALA A 154 7.99 -5.33 -5.14
C ALA A 154 7.07 -4.25 -4.54
N SER A 155 7.58 -3.02 -4.52
CA SER A 155 6.81 -1.82 -4.19
C SER A 155 7.22 -0.63 -5.04
N LEU A 156 6.35 0.37 -5.09
CA LEU A 156 6.60 1.69 -5.67
C LEU A 156 6.13 2.75 -4.67
N ILE A 157 6.59 3.99 -4.86
CA ILE A 157 6.15 5.12 -4.03
C ILE A 157 5.44 6.17 -4.89
N PHE A 158 4.25 6.58 -4.46
CA PHE A 158 3.59 7.80 -4.93
C PHE A 158 3.99 8.99 -4.07
N TYR A 159 4.41 10.08 -4.72
CA TYR A 159 4.77 11.33 -4.07
C TYR A 159 4.00 12.49 -4.71
N CYS A 160 3.24 13.25 -3.92
CA CYS A 160 2.46 14.39 -4.43
C CYS A 160 3.39 15.60 -4.60
N ASP A 161 3.64 16.00 -5.84
CA ASP A 161 4.45 17.18 -6.14
C ASP A 161 3.75 18.04 -7.20
N SER A 162 3.66 19.34 -6.94
CA SER A 162 3.18 20.31 -7.92
C SER A 162 1.83 19.96 -8.56
N GLY A 163 0.88 19.43 -7.77
CA GLY A 163 -0.44 19.06 -8.28
C GLY A 163 -0.56 17.64 -8.84
N LYS A 164 0.53 16.85 -8.85
CA LYS A 164 0.60 15.56 -9.53
C LYS A 164 1.21 14.47 -8.66
N TRP A 165 0.68 13.26 -8.79
CA TRP A 165 1.31 12.07 -8.25
C TRP A 165 2.51 11.68 -9.13
N LEU A 166 3.70 11.81 -8.56
CA LEU A 166 4.92 11.24 -9.14
C LEU A 166 5.02 9.79 -8.71
N GLU A 167 5.29 8.91 -9.67
CA GLU A 167 5.50 7.50 -9.42
C GLU A 167 7.00 7.20 -9.37
N LEU A 168 7.49 6.76 -8.22
CA LEU A 168 8.88 6.36 -8.00
C LEU A 168 8.92 4.83 -8.04
N ARG A 169 9.54 4.28 -9.07
CA ARG A 169 9.71 2.82 -9.27
C ARG A 169 11.17 2.42 -9.15
N GLY A 170 11.40 1.17 -8.75
CA GLY A 170 12.68 0.51 -8.93
C GLY A 170 12.92 0.20 -10.40
N ASN A 171 14.16 -0.08 -10.78
CA ASN A 171 14.42 -0.74 -12.06
C ASN A 171 13.92 -2.17 -11.95
N ASP A 172 12.93 -2.51 -12.75
CA ASP A 172 12.46 -3.86 -13.06
C ASP A 172 13.41 -4.58 -14.02
#